data_AF-A0A9E4MPN9-F1
#
_entry.id   AF-A0A9E4MPN9-F1
#
_cell.length_a   1.000
_cell.length_b   1.000
_cell.length_c   1.000
_cell.angle_alpha   90.00
_cell.angle_beta   90.00
_cell.angle_gamma   90.00
#
_symmetry.space_group_name_H-M   'P 1'
#
loop_
_entity.id
_entity.type
_entity.pdbx_description
1 polymer ?
#
loop_
_entity_poly.entity_id
_entity_poly.type
_entity_poly.pdbx_seq_one_letter_code
_entity_poly.pdbx_strand_id
1 'polypeptide(L)'
;MVLVPDTELGLWMGDNSSELITLFPGQLTGFPLGVLTLGGEDTVEGSVDSELIIVNQDDDLVLGGNGNDTIFAGKENDNLDGQAGNDLVFGNFGEDTLIGGEGDDSLFGGRENDILSGGGGNDTLYGDLGADTLTGGSGTDLFGLRENGEGTDFITDFQDGIDLMQLPDGIGEIRVQSNGSNQTEISVVATGEIIALLDGIQPSAITLDDFINAEVSSISQPADLPENLINRVVELTNDFRAENGLSALSPNSQLVIAAENHSENMALQDFFSHQGLDGSDIGDRVLNVGYDYSRAGENIGAGYQTPEAVVEGWINSPGHRENLLNPDFTEIGVGYYFLENDTGSENWNHYWTQVFGTPLSL
;
A
#
# COMPACT_ATOMS: atom_id res chain seq x y z
N MET A 1 38.49 -4.09 -22.08
CA MET A 1 39.49 -4.91 -21.38
C MET A 1 39.39 -6.35 -21.88
N VAL A 2 40.34 -7.26 -21.61
CA VAL A 2 40.24 -8.65 -22.11
C VAL A 2 39.59 -9.50 -21.03
N LEU A 3 38.30 -9.77 -21.18
CA LEU A 3 37.65 -10.84 -20.44
C LEU A 3 38.38 -12.15 -20.76
N VAL A 4 38.80 -12.88 -19.74
CA VAL A 4 39.50 -14.15 -19.92
C VAL A 4 38.52 -15.28 -19.64
N PRO A 5 38.34 -16.24 -20.57
CA PRO A 5 37.56 -17.43 -20.27
C PRO A 5 38.25 -18.23 -19.16
N ASP A 6 37.55 -18.45 -18.06
CA ASP A 6 37.96 -19.40 -17.04
C ASP A 6 37.41 -20.78 -17.40
N THR A 7 38.30 -21.69 -17.80
CA THR A 7 37.93 -23.05 -18.20
C THR A 7 37.62 -23.98 -17.03
N GLU A 8 37.97 -23.61 -15.80
CA GLU A 8 37.63 -24.36 -14.59
C GLU A 8 36.23 -23.99 -14.11
N LEU A 9 35.87 -22.70 -14.18
CA LEU A 9 34.57 -22.17 -13.76
C LEU A 9 33.57 -22.04 -14.90
N GLY A 10 33.95 -22.20 -16.16
CA GLY A 10 33.03 -22.09 -17.30
C GLY A 10 32.44 -20.68 -17.47
N LEU A 11 33.18 -19.64 -17.08
CA LEU A 11 32.77 -18.23 -17.01
C LEU A 11 33.69 -17.32 -17.82
N TRP A 12 33.21 -16.13 -18.18
CA TRP A 12 34.08 -15.00 -18.53
C TRP A 12 34.41 -14.20 -17.26
N MET A 13 35.69 -13.93 -17.02
CA MET A 13 36.15 -13.17 -15.85
C MET A 13 36.66 -11.77 -16.20
N GLY A 14 36.15 -10.75 -15.50
CA GLY A 14 36.62 -9.36 -15.47
C GLY A 14 37.90 -9.15 -14.66
N ASP A 15 38.32 -7.89 -14.48
CA ASP A 15 39.38 -7.50 -13.55
C ASP A 15 38.90 -6.47 -12.52
N ASN A 16 39.79 -5.75 -11.84
CA ASN A 16 39.41 -4.82 -10.76
C ASN A 16 39.26 -3.38 -11.28
N SER A 17 38.80 -3.21 -12.50
CA SER A 17 38.60 -1.91 -13.13
C SER A 17 37.16 -1.78 -13.60
N SER A 18 36.77 -0.60 -14.09
CA SER A 18 35.46 -0.46 -14.73
C SER A 18 35.48 -1.08 -16.12
N GLU A 19 34.57 -2.01 -16.37
CA GLU A 19 34.41 -2.69 -17.65
C GLU A 19 33.07 -2.41 -18.32
N LEU A 20 33.09 -2.40 -19.65
CA LEU A 20 31.89 -2.56 -20.47
C LEU A 20 31.93 -3.93 -21.13
N ILE A 21 30.96 -4.77 -20.79
CA ILE A 21 30.83 -6.16 -21.24
C ILE A 21 29.53 -6.27 -22.05
N THR A 22 29.64 -6.54 -23.35
CA THR A 22 28.48 -6.85 -24.18
C THR A 22 28.54 -8.32 -24.62
N LEU A 23 27.52 -9.09 -24.28
CA LEU A 23 27.36 -10.48 -24.68
C LEU A 23 26.67 -10.59 -26.04
N PHE A 24 27.10 -11.55 -26.85
CA PHE A 24 26.46 -11.84 -28.14
C PHE A 24 25.75 -13.19 -28.10
N PRO A 25 24.68 -13.38 -28.90
CA PRO A 25 23.99 -14.65 -28.98
C PRO A 25 24.95 -15.81 -29.30
N GLY A 26 24.85 -16.87 -28.51
CA GLY A 26 25.66 -18.07 -28.59
C GLY A 26 27.05 -17.96 -27.95
N GLN A 27 27.45 -16.79 -27.42
CA GLN A 27 28.79 -16.56 -26.86
C GLN A 27 29.08 -17.45 -25.63
N LEU A 28 28.03 -17.86 -24.92
CA LEU A 28 28.11 -18.70 -23.72
C LEU A 28 27.78 -20.17 -23.98
N THR A 29 27.53 -20.57 -25.23
CA THR A 29 27.21 -21.98 -25.57
C THR A 29 28.34 -22.98 -25.25
N GLY A 30 29.57 -22.50 -25.00
CA GLY A 30 30.70 -23.29 -24.48
C GLY A 30 31.10 -22.97 -23.02
N PHE A 31 30.44 -21.99 -22.39
CA PHE A 31 30.71 -21.44 -21.07
C PHE A 31 29.37 -21.22 -20.34
N PRO A 32 28.71 -22.31 -19.93
CA PRO A 32 27.30 -22.29 -19.53
C PRO A 32 27.04 -21.60 -18.19
N LEU A 33 28.05 -20.98 -17.57
CA LEU A 33 27.92 -20.35 -16.27
C LEU A 33 27.88 -18.81 -16.37
N GLY A 34 28.13 -18.19 -17.54
CA GLY A 34 27.93 -16.74 -17.74
C GLY A 34 29.12 -15.80 -17.44
N VAL A 35 28.87 -14.63 -16.86
CA VAL A 35 29.85 -13.54 -16.60
C VAL A 35 30.09 -13.38 -15.11
N LEU A 36 31.36 -13.22 -14.72
CA LEU A 36 31.77 -12.80 -13.39
C LEU A 36 32.67 -11.57 -13.51
N THR A 37 32.27 -10.45 -12.95
CA THR A 37 33.16 -9.29 -12.82
C THR A 37 33.95 -9.35 -11.51
N LEU A 38 35.12 -8.71 -11.50
CA LEU A 38 35.83 -8.43 -10.26
C LEU A 38 35.61 -6.94 -9.98
N GLY A 39 36.45 -6.26 -9.19
CA GLY A 39 36.09 -4.91 -8.69
C GLY A 39 35.93 -3.85 -9.81
N GLY A 40 35.39 -2.70 -9.46
CA GLY A 40 35.16 -1.57 -10.35
C GLY A 40 33.71 -1.44 -10.78
N GLU A 41 33.30 -0.20 -11.09
CA GLU A 41 31.93 0.08 -11.58
C GLU A 41 31.79 -0.48 -13.01
N ASP A 42 31.11 -1.61 -13.14
CA ASP A 42 30.96 -2.36 -14.38
C ASP A 42 29.61 -2.08 -15.07
N THR A 43 29.59 -2.26 -16.38
CA THR A 43 28.37 -2.31 -17.18
C THR A 43 28.33 -3.61 -17.95
N VAL A 44 27.33 -4.44 -17.66
CA VAL A 44 27.07 -5.70 -18.35
C VAL A 44 25.80 -5.58 -19.18
N GLU A 45 25.93 -5.80 -20.49
CA GLU A 45 24.82 -5.99 -21.42
C GLU A 45 24.77 -7.46 -21.82
N GLY A 46 23.77 -8.19 -21.32
CA GLY A 46 23.48 -9.55 -21.70
C GLY A 46 22.85 -9.66 -23.08
N SER A 47 22.45 -10.87 -23.45
CA SER A 47 22.15 -11.23 -24.83
C SER A 47 20.68 -11.63 -25.03
N VAL A 48 20.42 -12.61 -25.88
CA VAL A 48 19.09 -13.19 -26.05
C VAL A 48 19.03 -14.62 -25.49
N ASP A 49 20.16 -15.12 -25.00
CA ASP A 49 20.25 -16.42 -24.35
C ASP A 49 20.08 -16.21 -22.84
N SER A 50 19.78 -17.27 -22.11
CA SER A 50 19.80 -17.25 -20.64
C SER A 50 21.22 -17.20 -20.10
N GLU A 51 21.47 -16.27 -19.20
CA GLU A 51 22.77 -15.98 -18.62
C GLU A 51 22.78 -16.02 -17.10
N LEU A 52 23.95 -16.30 -16.53
CA LEU A 52 24.25 -16.04 -15.13
C LEU A 52 25.25 -14.89 -15.09
N ILE A 53 24.83 -13.76 -14.53
CA ILE A 53 25.63 -12.55 -14.43
C ILE A 53 25.91 -12.32 -12.95
N ILE A 54 27.18 -12.23 -12.61
CA ILE A 54 27.63 -11.93 -11.24
C ILE A 54 28.51 -10.69 -11.34
N VAL A 55 27.98 -9.57 -10.88
CA VAL A 55 28.75 -8.36 -10.59
C VAL A 55 29.06 -8.31 -9.08
N ASN A 56 29.87 -7.38 -8.56
CA ASN A 56 30.62 -7.70 -7.34
C ASN A 56 30.59 -6.76 -6.12
N GLN A 57 31.20 -5.59 -6.10
CA GLN A 57 31.51 -4.83 -4.87
C GLN A 57 31.48 -3.33 -5.07
N ASP A 58 31.27 -2.85 -6.28
CA ASP A 58 31.24 -1.43 -6.64
C ASP A 58 29.94 -1.20 -7.42
N ASP A 59 29.48 0.05 -7.55
CA ASP A 59 28.20 0.35 -8.19
C ASP A 59 28.16 -0.13 -9.66
N ASP A 60 27.37 -1.16 -9.93
CA ASP A 60 27.31 -1.85 -11.21
C ASP A 60 25.99 -1.54 -11.97
N LEU A 61 26.03 -1.66 -13.30
CA LEU A 61 24.86 -1.61 -14.18
C LEU A 61 24.75 -2.91 -14.96
N VAL A 62 23.64 -3.65 -14.77
CA VAL A 62 23.38 -4.89 -15.47
C VAL A 62 22.08 -4.78 -16.27
N LEU A 63 22.16 -5.08 -17.56
CA LEU A 63 21.03 -5.31 -18.46
C LEU A 63 21.02 -6.80 -18.85
N GLY A 64 20.05 -7.58 -18.38
CA GLY A 64 19.96 -9.04 -18.58
C GLY A 64 19.78 -9.43 -20.04
N GLY A 65 18.77 -8.87 -20.71
CA GLY A 65 18.55 -9.08 -22.13
C GLY A 65 17.20 -9.72 -22.41
N ASN A 66 17.10 -10.61 -23.40
CA ASN A 66 15.83 -11.32 -23.66
C ASN A 66 15.79 -12.76 -23.11
N GLY A 67 16.82 -13.15 -22.35
CA GLY A 67 16.96 -14.48 -21.79
C GLY A 67 16.21 -14.62 -20.49
N ASN A 68 16.08 -15.85 -19.99
CA ASN A 68 15.75 -16.04 -18.57
C ASN A 68 17.06 -16.00 -17.79
N ASP A 69 17.38 -14.87 -17.21
CA ASP A 69 18.67 -14.55 -16.65
C ASP A 69 18.69 -14.74 -15.14
N THR A 70 19.89 -14.92 -14.60
CA THR A 70 20.14 -14.94 -13.15
C THR A 70 21.21 -13.91 -12.85
N ILE A 71 20.87 -12.89 -12.07
CA ILE A 71 21.73 -11.74 -11.81
C ILE A 71 22.03 -11.66 -10.31
N PHE A 72 23.31 -11.52 -9.96
CA PHE A 72 23.77 -11.23 -8.60
C PHE A 72 24.61 -9.96 -8.62
N ALA A 73 24.18 -8.95 -7.85
CA ALA A 73 24.77 -7.60 -7.86
C ALA A 73 25.98 -7.46 -6.92
N GLY A 74 25.84 -7.95 -5.69
CA GLY A 74 26.97 -8.19 -4.82
C GLY A 74 27.03 -7.18 -3.69
N LYS A 75 27.77 -6.07 -3.83
CA LYS A 75 27.78 -5.01 -2.82
C LYS A 75 27.78 -3.63 -3.46
N GLU A 76 27.39 -2.67 -2.64
CA GLU A 76 27.22 -1.25 -3.00
C GLU A 76 25.97 -1.11 -3.88
N ASN A 77 25.78 0.03 -4.53
CA ASN A 77 24.46 0.39 -5.04
C ASN A 77 24.34 0.05 -6.52
N ASP A 78 23.63 -1.03 -6.83
CA ASP A 78 23.56 -1.58 -8.17
C ASP A 78 22.26 -1.21 -8.91
N ASN A 79 22.35 -1.12 -10.24
CA ASN A 79 21.20 -0.93 -11.12
C ASN A 79 21.03 -2.16 -12.02
N LEU A 80 19.97 -2.91 -11.81
CA LEU A 80 19.73 -4.21 -12.43
C LEU A 80 18.41 -4.17 -13.22
N ASP A 81 18.45 -4.56 -14.48
CA ASP A 81 17.29 -4.64 -15.37
C ASP A 81 17.31 -5.99 -16.08
N GLY A 82 16.44 -6.92 -15.70
CA GLY A 82 16.30 -8.25 -16.31
C GLY A 82 15.89 -8.18 -17.78
N GLN A 83 15.10 -7.15 -18.12
CA GLN A 83 14.54 -6.83 -19.43
C GLN A 83 13.41 -7.75 -19.88
N ALA A 84 13.68 -8.87 -20.55
CA ALA A 84 12.61 -9.74 -21.03
C ALA A 84 12.99 -11.19 -20.81
N GLY A 85 12.03 -12.01 -20.43
CA GLY A 85 12.29 -13.36 -19.94
C GLY A 85 11.83 -13.47 -18.49
N ASN A 86 11.94 -14.68 -17.94
CA ASN A 86 11.62 -14.90 -16.53
C ASN A 86 12.93 -14.89 -15.75
N ASP A 87 13.22 -13.77 -15.12
CA ASP A 87 14.50 -13.45 -14.53
C ASP A 87 14.53 -13.70 -13.02
N LEU A 88 15.73 -13.98 -12.52
CA LEU A 88 16.02 -14.12 -11.10
C LEU A 88 17.10 -13.12 -10.70
N VAL A 89 16.73 -12.08 -9.96
CA VAL A 89 17.61 -10.94 -9.67
C VAL A 89 17.82 -10.79 -8.16
N PHE A 90 19.09 -10.71 -7.74
CA PHE A 90 19.50 -10.48 -6.36
C PHE A 90 20.38 -9.24 -6.24
N GLY A 91 19.93 -8.21 -5.52
CA GLY A 91 20.74 -7.03 -5.17
C GLY A 91 21.86 -7.37 -4.18
N ASN A 92 21.49 -8.04 -3.09
CA ASN A 92 22.33 -8.50 -1.98
C ASN A 92 22.66 -7.43 -0.94
N PHE A 93 23.58 -6.51 -1.19
CA PHE A 93 24.02 -5.52 -0.20
C PHE A 93 24.11 -4.13 -0.85
N GLY A 94 23.39 -3.15 -0.31
CA GLY A 94 23.45 -1.77 -0.80
C GLY A 94 22.05 -1.28 -1.09
N GLU A 95 21.91 -0.01 -1.45
CA GLU A 95 20.64 0.54 -1.90
C GLU A 95 20.49 0.27 -3.41
N ASP A 96 19.91 -0.87 -3.74
CA ASP A 96 19.83 -1.39 -5.11
C ASP A 96 18.54 -0.95 -5.82
N THR A 97 18.61 -0.86 -7.15
CA THR A 97 17.43 -0.71 -8.02
C THR A 97 17.29 -1.92 -8.92
N LEU A 98 16.21 -2.68 -8.73
CA LEU A 98 15.91 -3.92 -9.44
C LEU A 98 14.66 -3.74 -10.31
N ILE A 99 14.79 -4.04 -11.60
CA ILE A 99 13.71 -4.09 -12.58
C ILE A 99 13.68 -5.50 -13.17
N GLY A 100 12.54 -6.19 -13.06
CA GLY A 100 12.33 -7.50 -13.71
C GLY A 100 12.18 -7.32 -15.21
N GLY A 101 11.12 -6.64 -15.62
CA GLY A 101 10.86 -6.32 -17.03
C GLY A 101 9.63 -7.05 -17.55
N GLU A 102 9.72 -7.74 -18.68
CA GLU A 102 8.62 -8.53 -19.26
C GLU A 102 8.86 -10.03 -19.02
N GLY A 103 8.01 -10.67 -18.23
CA GLY A 103 8.04 -12.09 -17.90
C GLY A 103 7.63 -12.31 -16.46
N ASP A 104 7.60 -13.56 -16.00
CA ASP A 104 7.34 -13.83 -14.58
C ASP A 104 8.67 -13.82 -13.82
N ASP A 105 8.96 -12.73 -13.13
CA ASP A 105 10.26 -12.44 -12.52
C ASP A 105 10.30 -12.73 -11.01
N SER A 106 11.50 -12.89 -10.47
CA SER A 106 11.76 -13.06 -9.04
C SER A 106 12.86 -12.11 -8.58
N LEU A 107 12.49 -11.11 -7.80
CA LEU A 107 13.35 -10.02 -7.36
C LEU A 107 13.59 -10.08 -5.85
N PHE A 108 14.85 -10.00 -5.45
CA PHE A 108 15.30 -10.01 -4.05
C PHE A 108 16.24 -8.81 -3.83
N GLY A 109 15.78 -7.79 -3.10
CA GLY A 109 16.56 -6.58 -2.82
C GLY A 109 17.81 -6.90 -2.00
N GLY A 110 17.59 -7.40 -0.79
CA GLY A 110 18.65 -7.97 0.04
C GLY A 110 18.84 -7.19 1.32
N ARG A 111 19.74 -6.21 1.34
CA ARG A 111 19.99 -5.41 2.54
C ARG A 111 20.09 -3.95 2.18
N GLU A 112 19.62 -3.13 3.10
CA GLU A 112 19.47 -1.68 2.95
C GLU A 112 18.20 -1.37 2.15
N ASN A 113 17.96 -0.12 1.77
CA ASN A 113 16.65 0.27 1.23
C ASN A 113 16.67 0.17 -0.29
N ASP A 114 15.94 -0.80 -0.82
CA ASP A 114 15.93 -1.14 -2.23
C ASP A 114 14.68 -0.61 -2.95
N ILE A 115 14.78 -0.51 -4.28
CA ILE A 115 13.65 -0.19 -5.16
C ILE A 115 13.47 -1.37 -6.12
N LEU A 116 12.33 -2.04 -6.03
CA LEU A 116 11.98 -3.20 -6.88
C LEU A 116 10.77 -2.89 -7.75
N SER A 117 10.86 -3.24 -9.04
CA SER A 117 9.76 -3.17 -10.01
C SER A 117 9.67 -4.48 -10.80
N GLY A 118 8.59 -5.25 -10.62
CA GLY A 118 8.33 -6.49 -11.35
C GLY A 118 8.19 -6.23 -12.85
N GLY A 119 7.19 -5.43 -13.22
CA GLY A 119 6.97 -5.02 -14.60
C GLY A 119 5.75 -5.70 -15.18
N GLY A 120 5.93 -6.56 -16.18
CA GLY A 120 4.84 -7.25 -16.85
C GLY A 120 4.95 -8.75 -16.72
N GLY A 121 4.04 -9.36 -15.96
CA GLY A 121 4.02 -10.80 -15.70
C GLY A 121 3.57 -11.04 -14.27
N ASN A 122 3.66 -12.28 -13.79
CA ASN A 122 3.32 -12.60 -12.40
C ASN A 122 4.61 -12.64 -11.60
N ASP A 123 4.91 -11.52 -10.96
CA ASP A 123 6.22 -11.30 -10.36
C ASP A 123 6.24 -11.68 -8.89
N THR A 124 7.41 -11.99 -8.38
CA THR A 124 7.64 -12.22 -6.95
C THR A 124 8.69 -11.24 -6.44
N LEU A 125 8.31 -10.39 -5.48
CA LEU A 125 9.15 -9.32 -4.96
C LEU A 125 9.38 -9.50 -3.46
N TYR A 126 10.65 -9.61 -3.06
CA TYR A 126 11.08 -9.52 -1.66
C TYR A 126 12.07 -8.37 -1.52
N GLY A 127 11.72 -7.34 -0.76
CA GLY A 127 12.68 -6.29 -0.38
C GLY A 127 13.79 -6.82 0.53
N ASP A 128 13.44 -7.77 1.40
CA ASP A 128 14.29 -8.35 2.44
C ASP A 128 14.61 -7.37 3.59
N LEU A 129 15.88 -7.06 3.87
CA LEU A 129 16.26 -6.26 5.02
C LEU A 129 16.34 -4.78 4.65
N GLY A 130 15.24 -4.06 4.72
CA GLY A 130 15.21 -2.66 4.35
C GLY A 130 13.86 -2.02 4.57
N ALA A 131 13.79 -0.71 4.44
CA ALA A 131 12.54 -0.06 4.13
C ALA A 131 12.44 0.07 2.61
N ASP A 132 11.90 -0.95 1.96
CA ASP A 132 11.97 -1.10 0.52
C ASP A 132 10.76 -0.49 -0.19
N THR A 133 10.92 -0.12 -1.46
CA THR A 133 9.82 0.32 -2.32
C THR A 133 9.54 -0.74 -3.37
N LEU A 134 8.34 -1.32 -3.35
CA LEU A 134 7.96 -2.45 -4.19
C LEU A 134 6.84 -2.04 -5.15
N THR A 135 7.00 -2.39 -6.43
CA THR A 135 6.00 -2.16 -7.49
C THR A 135 5.82 -3.46 -8.26
N GLY A 136 4.63 -4.05 -8.24
CA GLY A 136 4.37 -5.31 -8.95
C GLY A 136 4.28 -5.09 -10.46
N GLY A 137 3.48 -4.11 -10.86
CA GLY A 137 3.20 -3.80 -12.25
C GLY A 137 1.92 -4.49 -12.74
N SER A 138 2.01 -5.22 -13.85
CA SER A 138 0.85 -5.87 -14.45
C SER A 138 0.94 -7.38 -14.35
N GLY A 139 -0.05 -7.99 -13.71
CA GLY A 139 -0.18 -9.44 -13.59
C GLY A 139 -0.72 -9.76 -12.22
N THR A 140 -0.49 -10.98 -11.74
CA THR A 140 -0.76 -11.36 -10.34
C THR A 140 0.57 -11.45 -9.63
N ASP A 141 0.85 -10.45 -8.80
CA ASP A 141 2.15 -10.31 -8.16
C ASP A 141 2.14 -10.81 -6.71
N LEU A 142 3.29 -11.27 -6.24
CA LEU A 142 3.49 -11.74 -4.88
C LEU A 142 4.52 -10.86 -4.16
N PHE A 143 4.05 -10.14 -3.14
CA PHE A 143 4.90 -9.32 -2.28
C PHE A 143 5.25 -10.08 -0.99
N GLY A 144 6.52 -10.37 -0.80
CA GLY A 144 7.01 -11.06 0.38
C GLY A 144 7.37 -10.11 1.52
N LEU A 145 6.57 -10.13 2.58
CA LEU A 145 6.74 -9.25 3.73
C LEU A 145 7.69 -9.84 4.78
N ARG A 146 8.32 -8.96 5.56
CA ARG A 146 9.25 -9.29 6.66
C ARG A 146 8.77 -8.76 8.02
N GLU A 147 9.32 -9.31 9.10
CA GLU A 147 9.10 -8.90 10.49
C GLU A 147 10.45 -8.97 11.24
N ASN A 148 10.53 -8.50 12.48
CA ASN A 148 11.66 -8.46 13.41
C ASN A 148 12.52 -7.19 13.31
N GLY A 149 11.92 -6.09 12.90
CA GLY A 149 12.58 -4.80 12.71
C GLY A 149 13.49 -4.79 11.49
N GLU A 150 13.16 -5.60 10.48
CA GLU A 150 13.88 -5.68 9.21
C GLU A 150 13.63 -4.45 8.33
N GLY A 151 12.59 -3.67 8.66
CA GLY A 151 12.20 -2.43 8.01
C GLY A 151 10.73 -2.50 7.61
N THR A 152 10.19 -1.43 7.04
CA THR A 152 8.79 -1.38 6.63
C THR A 152 8.71 -1.10 5.15
N ASP A 153 8.19 -2.07 4.40
CA ASP A 153 8.08 -1.99 2.95
C ASP A 153 6.91 -1.11 2.53
N PHE A 154 7.10 -0.42 1.40
CA PHE A 154 6.10 0.41 0.77
C PHE A 154 5.71 -0.18 -0.59
N ILE A 155 4.50 -0.72 -0.69
CA ILE A 155 3.94 -1.29 -1.91
C ILE A 155 3.12 -0.22 -2.63
N THR A 156 3.51 0.10 -3.86
CA THR A 156 3.03 1.30 -4.55
C THR A 156 1.79 1.10 -5.42
N ASP A 157 1.49 -0.14 -5.82
CA ASP A 157 0.46 -0.44 -6.83
C ASP A 157 -0.36 -1.70 -6.58
N PHE A 158 -0.39 -2.20 -5.34
CA PHE A 158 -1.13 -3.41 -4.96
C PHE A 158 -2.57 -3.44 -5.53
N GLN A 159 -2.93 -4.51 -6.23
CA GLN A 159 -4.24 -4.69 -6.85
C GLN A 159 -5.08 -5.71 -6.07
N ASP A 160 -6.08 -5.21 -5.32
CA ASP A 160 -7.05 -6.04 -4.59
C ASP A 160 -7.69 -7.14 -5.47
N GLY A 161 -7.68 -8.37 -4.96
CA GLY A 161 -8.21 -9.55 -5.64
C GLY A 161 -7.40 -10.04 -6.85
N ILE A 162 -6.24 -9.44 -7.10
CA ILE A 162 -5.29 -9.83 -8.15
C ILE A 162 -3.95 -10.19 -7.53
N ASP A 163 -3.37 -9.31 -6.73
CA ASP A 163 -2.07 -9.48 -6.09
C ASP A 163 -2.20 -10.16 -4.73
N LEU A 164 -1.06 -10.65 -4.24
CA LEU A 164 -0.98 -11.39 -2.99
C LEU A 164 0.19 -10.90 -2.15
N MET A 165 0.02 -10.93 -0.83
CA MET A 165 1.07 -10.67 0.14
C MET A 165 1.42 -11.95 0.90
N GLN A 166 2.68 -12.35 0.88
CA GLN A 166 3.17 -13.44 1.73
C GLN A 166 3.58 -12.89 3.09
N LEU A 167 2.98 -13.46 4.15
CA LEU A 167 3.31 -13.11 5.52
C LEU A 167 4.45 -13.99 6.07
N PRO A 168 5.31 -13.43 6.95
CA PRO A 168 6.25 -14.22 7.74
C PRO A 168 5.59 -15.39 8.47
N ASP A 169 6.34 -16.47 8.63
CA ASP A 169 5.88 -17.65 9.36
C ASP A 169 5.61 -17.34 10.84
N GLY A 170 4.56 -17.94 11.39
CA GLY A 170 4.21 -17.82 12.81
C GLY A 170 3.40 -16.57 13.18
N ILE A 171 3.00 -15.77 12.18
CA ILE A 171 2.01 -14.71 12.38
C ILE A 171 0.63 -15.35 12.53
N GLY A 172 -0.04 -15.09 13.67
CA GLY A 172 -1.40 -15.60 13.92
C GLY A 172 -2.51 -14.59 13.58
N GLU A 173 -2.20 -13.30 13.72
CA GLU A 173 -3.15 -12.19 13.56
C GLU A 173 -2.40 -10.94 13.10
N ILE A 174 -2.92 -10.31 12.05
CA ILE A 174 -2.45 -9.01 11.55
C ILE A 174 -3.46 -7.92 11.86
N ARG A 175 -3.03 -6.66 11.82
CA ARG A 175 -3.87 -5.48 11.86
C ARG A 175 -3.79 -4.75 10.52
N VAL A 176 -4.94 -4.36 9.98
CA VAL A 176 -5.00 -3.49 8.80
C VAL A 176 -5.73 -2.19 9.17
N GLN A 177 -5.11 -1.05 8.93
CA GLN A 177 -5.67 0.25 9.31
C GLN A 177 -5.23 1.38 8.39
N SER A 178 -5.95 2.50 8.40
CA SER A 178 -5.50 3.68 7.68
C SER A 178 -4.27 4.29 8.36
N ASN A 179 -3.31 4.74 7.56
CA ASN A 179 -2.15 5.53 7.97
C ASN A 179 -2.17 6.88 7.22
N GLY A 180 -3.22 7.67 7.46
CA GLY A 180 -3.42 8.96 6.81
C GLY A 180 -4.20 8.88 5.48
N SER A 181 -4.15 9.98 4.71
CA SER A 181 -5.17 10.30 3.70
C SER A 181 -5.29 9.36 2.50
N ASN A 182 -4.35 8.44 2.28
CA ASN A 182 -4.40 7.49 1.15
C ASN A 182 -3.49 6.26 1.31
N GLN A 183 -3.15 5.88 2.55
CA GLN A 183 -2.27 4.75 2.80
C GLN A 183 -2.91 3.77 3.79
N THR A 184 -2.71 2.48 3.54
CA THR A 184 -3.09 1.40 4.44
C THR A 184 -1.85 0.83 5.09
N GLU A 185 -1.87 0.69 6.40
CA GLU A 185 -0.85 0.04 7.22
C GLU A 185 -1.26 -1.38 7.55
N ILE A 186 -0.32 -2.31 7.36
CA ILE A 186 -0.41 -3.69 7.82
C ILE A 186 0.61 -3.87 8.94
N SER A 187 0.13 -4.26 10.12
CA SER A 187 0.97 -4.53 11.29
C SER A 187 0.70 -5.89 11.91
N VAL A 188 1.67 -6.47 12.61
CA VAL A 188 1.48 -7.73 13.33
C VAL A 188 0.92 -7.43 14.72
N VAL A 189 -0.21 -8.06 15.10
CA VAL A 189 -0.89 -7.72 16.37
C VAL A 189 -0.05 -8.07 17.59
N ALA A 190 0.65 -9.22 17.53
CA ALA A 190 1.41 -9.74 18.67
C ALA A 190 2.61 -8.85 19.04
N THR A 191 3.24 -8.21 18.05
CA THR A 191 4.46 -7.41 18.20
C THR A 191 4.20 -5.91 18.09
N GLY A 192 3.13 -5.51 17.40
CA GLY A 192 2.83 -4.12 17.02
C GLY A 192 3.72 -3.60 15.89
N GLU A 193 4.51 -4.47 15.24
CA GLU A 193 5.40 -4.10 14.16
C GLU A 193 4.62 -3.82 12.88
N ILE A 194 4.97 -2.74 12.17
CA ILE A 194 4.43 -2.43 10.85
C ILE A 194 5.29 -3.14 9.82
N ILE A 195 4.66 -4.03 9.05
CA ILE A 195 5.32 -4.90 8.08
C ILE A 195 5.10 -4.46 6.63
N ALA A 196 4.07 -3.64 6.37
CA ALA A 196 3.84 -3.04 5.06
C ALA A 196 3.01 -1.76 5.13
N LEU A 197 3.25 -0.87 4.19
CA LEU A 197 2.42 0.27 3.82
C LEU A 197 1.97 0.11 2.37
N LEU A 198 0.67 0.24 2.11
CA LEU A 198 0.08 0.16 0.78
C LEU A 198 -0.38 1.55 0.34
N ASP A 199 0.04 1.99 -0.86
CA ASP A 199 -0.42 3.26 -1.43
C ASP A 199 -1.77 3.11 -2.16
N GLY A 200 -2.68 4.05 -1.95
CA GLY A 200 -3.94 4.11 -2.70
C GLY A 200 -4.97 3.04 -2.37
N ILE A 201 -4.68 2.13 -1.45
CA ILE A 201 -5.59 1.07 -1.03
C ILE A 201 -6.26 1.44 0.28
N GLN A 202 -7.55 1.19 0.36
CA GLN A 202 -8.34 1.39 1.57
C GLN A 202 -8.24 0.15 2.47
N PRO A 203 -8.22 0.29 3.80
CA PRO A 203 -8.11 -0.84 4.71
C PRO A 203 -9.20 -1.90 4.52
N SER A 204 -10.40 -1.49 4.10
CA SER A 204 -11.54 -2.37 3.84
C SER A 204 -11.45 -3.19 2.56
N ALA A 205 -10.52 -2.86 1.66
CA ALA A 205 -10.26 -3.67 0.46
C ALA A 205 -9.40 -4.89 0.81
N ILE A 206 -8.62 -4.84 1.90
CA ILE A 206 -7.73 -5.93 2.29
C ILE A 206 -8.50 -6.98 3.08
N THR A 207 -8.52 -8.19 2.55
CA THR A 207 -9.19 -9.37 3.09
C THR A 207 -8.18 -10.47 3.39
N LEU A 208 -8.64 -11.58 3.99
CA LEU A 208 -7.79 -12.75 4.20
C LEU A 208 -7.36 -13.43 2.90
N ASP A 209 -8.09 -13.23 1.79
CA ASP A 209 -7.78 -13.85 0.51
C ASP A 209 -6.55 -13.20 -0.15
N ASP A 210 -6.18 -11.98 0.26
CA ASP A 210 -5.00 -11.24 -0.21
C ASP A 210 -3.69 -11.74 0.43
N PHE A 211 -3.76 -12.67 1.39
CA PHE A 211 -2.58 -13.16 2.10
C PHE A 211 -2.30 -14.64 1.85
N ILE A 212 -1.01 -14.94 1.64
CA ILE A 212 -0.49 -16.31 1.59
C ILE A 212 0.22 -16.63 2.91
N ASN A 213 -0.51 -17.18 3.88
CA ASN A 213 0.00 -18.07 4.93
C ASN A 213 -1.19 -18.70 5.69
N ALA A 214 -1.20 -20.02 5.90
CA ALA A 214 -2.35 -20.73 6.46
C ALA A 214 -2.57 -20.50 7.97
N GLU A 215 -1.62 -19.85 8.64
CA GLU A 215 -1.67 -19.60 10.09
C GLU A 215 -2.40 -18.29 10.45
N VAL A 216 -2.53 -17.35 9.51
CA VAL A 216 -3.32 -16.13 9.74
C VAL A 216 -4.80 -16.48 9.66
N SER A 217 -5.45 -16.42 10.82
CA SER A 217 -6.85 -16.81 10.96
C SER A 217 -7.80 -15.62 11.10
N SER A 218 -7.25 -14.42 11.29
CA SER A 218 -8.01 -13.19 11.47
C SER A 218 -7.18 -11.96 11.10
N ILE A 219 -7.88 -10.97 10.54
CA ILE A 219 -7.41 -9.60 10.40
C ILE A 219 -8.11 -8.80 11.48
N SER A 220 -7.34 -8.24 12.40
CA SER A 220 -7.83 -7.16 13.25
C SER A 220 -7.85 -5.87 12.44
N GLN A 221 -8.86 -5.06 12.59
CA GLN A 221 -8.77 -3.64 12.27
C GLN A 221 -8.96 -2.94 13.63
N PRO A 222 -8.30 -1.80 13.90
CA PRO A 222 -8.18 -1.22 15.24
C PRO A 222 -9.47 -1.32 16.05
N ALA A 223 -9.43 -2.23 17.04
CA ALA A 223 -10.53 -2.75 17.87
C ALA A 223 -11.77 -3.22 17.09
N ASP A 224 -12.24 -4.44 17.40
CA ASP A 224 -13.57 -4.96 17.05
C ASP A 224 -14.70 -3.96 17.37
N LEU A 225 -14.92 -3.02 16.47
CA LEU A 225 -16.20 -2.44 16.17
C LEU A 225 -16.55 -3.08 14.83
N PRO A 226 -17.62 -3.89 14.77
CA PRO A 226 -17.92 -4.69 13.58
C PRO A 226 -17.83 -3.82 12.33
N GLU A 227 -17.36 -4.43 11.23
CA GLU A 227 -17.05 -3.96 9.87
C GLU A 227 -18.14 -3.11 9.19
N ASN A 228 -19.04 -2.52 9.94
CA ASN A 228 -20.06 -1.69 9.41
C ASN A 228 -20.47 -0.54 10.32
N LEU A 229 -19.62 0.10 11.14
CA LEU A 229 -20.11 1.29 11.87
C LEU A 229 -20.61 2.37 10.91
N ILE A 230 -19.82 2.68 9.88
CA ILE A 230 -20.15 3.68 8.86
C ILE A 230 -21.36 3.23 8.04
N ASN A 231 -21.34 2.07 7.38
CA ASN A 231 -22.51 1.68 6.58
C ASN A 231 -23.72 1.26 7.45
N ARG A 232 -23.57 0.93 8.75
CA ARG A 232 -24.68 0.77 9.70
C ARG A 232 -25.30 2.10 10.04
N VAL A 233 -24.48 3.15 10.25
CA VAL A 233 -25.01 4.52 10.36
C VAL A 233 -25.75 4.91 9.08
N VAL A 234 -25.22 4.59 7.89
CA VAL A 234 -25.89 4.84 6.61
C VAL A 234 -27.19 4.03 6.49
N GLU A 235 -27.18 2.74 6.83
CA GLU A 235 -28.34 1.85 6.81
C GLU A 235 -29.43 2.36 7.74
N LEU A 236 -29.11 2.61 9.01
CA LEU A 236 -30.05 3.15 9.99
C LEU A 236 -30.61 4.52 9.58
N THR A 237 -29.77 5.35 8.97
CA THR A 237 -30.20 6.65 8.41
C THR A 237 -31.19 6.45 7.27
N ASN A 238 -30.90 5.53 6.36
CA ASN A 238 -31.77 5.21 5.23
C ASN A 238 -33.06 4.49 5.64
N ASP A 239 -33.02 3.65 6.67
CA ASP A 239 -34.21 3.05 7.29
C ASP A 239 -35.12 4.12 7.87
N PHE A 240 -34.56 5.04 8.66
CA PHE A 240 -35.32 6.17 9.21
C PHE A 240 -35.90 7.06 8.10
N ARG A 241 -35.16 7.31 7.02
CA ARG A 241 -35.66 8.04 5.84
C ARG A 241 -36.80 7.30 5.16
N ALA A 242 -36.68 5.98 4.96
CA ALA A 242 -37.70 5.15 4.35
C ALA A 242 -39.00 5.12 5.18
N GLU A 243 -38.90 5.02 6.50
CA GLU A 243 -40.04 5.11 7.43
C GLU A 243 -40.79 6.46 7.31
N ASN A 244 -40.08 7.52 6.90
CA ASN A 244 -40.63 8.85 6.68
C ASN A 244 -40.93 9.16 5.19
N GLY A 245 -40.90 8.16 4.32
CA GLY A 245 -41.28 8.28 2.91
C GLY A 245 -40.26 9.02 2.03
N LEU A 246 -39.00 9.08 2.45
CA LEU A 246 -37.90 9.71 1.71
C LEU A 246 -37.07 8.68 0.94
N SER A 247 -36.37 9.14 -0.09
CA SER A 247 -35.43 8.31 -0.85
C SER A 247 -34.15 8.06 -0.06
N ALA A 248 -33.55 6.88 -0.26
CA ALA A 248 -32.27 6.53 0.31
C ALA A 248 -31.16 7.45 -0.23
N LEU A 249 -30.20 7.76 0.64
CA LEU A 249 -28.97 8.47 0.32
C LEU A 249 -27.94 7.46 -0.19
N SER A 250 -27.24 7.83 -1.26
CA SER A 250 -26.15 7.02 -1.82
C SER A 250 -24.83 7.36 -1.13
N PRO A 251 -24.02 6.37 -0.69
CA PRO A 251 -22.68 6.64 -0.18
C PRO A 251 -21.81 7.36 -1.23
N ASN A 252 -21.05 8.37 -0.80
CA ASN A 252 -20.10 9.09 -1.65
C ASN A 252 -18.73 9.19 -0.95
N SER A 253 -17.68 8.72 -1.62
CA SER A 253 -16.33 8.63 -1.05
C SER A 253 -15.74 9.99 -0.67
N GLN A 254 -16.03 11.07 -1.41
CA GLN A 254 -15.53 12.40 -1.09
C GLN A 254 -16.18 12.92 0.21
N LEU A 255 -17.48 12.70 0.38
CA LEU A 255 -18.18 13.07 1.63
C LEU A 255 -17.70 12.24 2.82
N VAL A 256 -17.31 10.97 2.60
CA VAL A 256 -16.70 10.12 3.64
C VAL A 256 -15.38 10.75 4.09
N ILE A 257 -14.49 11.11 3.17
CA ILE A 257 -13.22 11.76 3.49
C ILE A 257 -13.45 13.07 4.28
N ALA A 258 -14.41 13.90 3.87
CA ALA A 258 -14.74 15.13 4.60
C ALA A 258 -15.22 14.85 6.04
N ALA A 259 -16.00 13.79 6.23
CA ALA A 259 -16.54 13.39 7.53
C ALA A 259 -15.46 12.77 8.44
N GLU A 260 -14.57 11.95 7.89
CA GLU A 260 -13.46 11.31 8.61
C GLU A 260 -12.47 12.36 9.09
N ASN A 261 -12.00 13.22 8.18
CA ASN A 261 -11.09 14.32 8.52
C ASN A 261 -11.65 15.19 9.64
N HIS A 262 -12.94 15.50 9.62
CA HIS A 262 -13.55 16.32 10.68
C HIS A 262 -13.67 15.56 12.01
N SER A 263 -13.99 14.27 11.98
CA SER A 263 -14.06 13.41 13.17
C SER A 263 -12.69 13.26 13.84
N GLU A 264 -11.64 13.04 13.04
CA GLU A 264 -10.26 13.01 13.49
C GLU A 264 -9.81 14.36 14.04
N ASN A 265 -10.09 15.47 13.34
CA ASN A 265 -9.73 16.80 13.81
C ASN A 265 -10.38 17.12 15.16
N MET A 266 -11.66 16.82 15.34
CA MET A 266 -12.35 16.99 16.63
C MET A 266 -11.67 16.22 17.77
N ALA A 267 -11.25 14.98 17.48
CA ALA A 267 -10.57 14.13 18.46
C ALA A 267 -9.15 14.62 18.77
N LEU A 268 -8.31 14.80 17.75
CA LEU A 268 -6.89 15.11 17.91
C LEU A 268 -6.64 16.54 18.40
N GLN A 269 -7.54 17.47 18.09
CA GLN A 269 -7.39 18.89 18.44
C GLN A 269 -8.28 19.31 19.62
N ASP A 270 -8.92 18.36 20.30
CA ASP A 270 -9.75 18.56 21.50
C ASP A 270 -10.83 19.65 21.31
N PHE A 271 -11.69 19.47 20.29
CA PHE A 271 -12.85 20.35 20.08
C PHE A 271 -14.08 19.59 19.60
N PHE A 272 -15.26 20.15 19.84
CA PHE A 272 -16.53 19.60 19.34
C PHE A 272 -17.40 20.72 18.76
N SER A 273 -17.31 20.91 17.44
CA SER A 273 -17.94 22.02 16.72
C SER A 273 -18.13 21.68 15.24
N HIS A 274 -19.19 22.23 14.63
CA HIS A 274 -19.37 22.18 13.17
C HIS A 274 -18.33 23.00 12.40
N GLN A 275 -17.75 24.02 13.03
CA GLN A 275 -16.66 24.81 12.48
C GLN A 275 -15.32 24.25 12.98
N GLY A 276 -14.41 23.96 12.05
CA GLY A 276 -13.04 23.54 12.37
C GLY A 276 -12.24 24.67 13.01
N LEU A 277 -11.14 24.33 13.70
CA LEU A 277 -10.25 25.34 14.31
C LEU A 277 -9.51 26.21 13.27
N ASP A 278 -9.43 25.73 12.03
CA ASP A 278 -8.97 26.49 10.85
C ASP A 278 -10.02 27.50 10.34
N GLY A 279 -11.23 27.48 10.90
CA GLY A 279 -12.36 28.32 10.51
C GLY A 279 -13.26 27.72 9.43
N SER A 280 -12.94 26.53 8.91
CA SER A 280 -13.71 25.86 7.86
C SER A 280 -15.12 25.47 8.33
N ASP A 281 -16.12 25.76 7.51
CA ASP A 281 -17.45 25.14 7.67
C ASP A 281 -17.59 23.87 6.81
N ILE A 282 -18.75 23.21 6.88
CA ILE A 282 -18.96 21.99 6.10
C ILE A 282 -18.80 22.23 4.59
N GLY A 283 -19.18 23.40 4.11
CA GLY A 283 -19.05 23.78 2.71
C GLY A 283 -17.60 23.87 2.25
N ASP A 284 -16.75 24.48 3.07
CA ASP A 284 -15.31 24.53 2.82
C ASP A 284 -14.70 23.12 2.83
N ARG A 285 -15.08 22.27 3.80
CA ARG A 285 -14.54 20.91 3.95
C ARG A 285 -14.88 20.01 2.77
N VAL A 286 -16.12 20.05 2.26
CA VAL A 286 -16.50 19.22 1.10
C VAL A 286 -15.86 19.73 -0.21
N LEU A 287 -15.65 21.04 -0.38
CA LEU A 287 -14.91 21.56 -1.54
C LEU A 287 -13.44 21.16 -1.51
N ASN A 288 -12.82 21.14 -0.32
CA ASN A 288 -11.41 20.78 -0.16
C ASN A 288 -11.10 19.34 -0.57
N VAL A 289 -12.09 18.44 -0.47
CA VAL A 289 -12.00 17.04 -0.92
C VAL A 289 -12.53 16.85 -2.36
N GLY A 290 -12.78 17.95 -3.08
CA GLY A 290 -13.19 17.97 -4.48
C GLY A 290 -14.67 17.68 -4.74
N TYR A 291 -15.54 17.78 -3.73
CA TYR A 291 -16.97 17.58 -3.90
C TYR A 291 -17.69 18.91 -4.21
N ASP A 292 -18.00 19.14 -5.49
CA ASP A 292 -18.80 20.27 -5.92
C ASP A 292 -20.28 20.07 -5.57
N TYR A 293 -20.84 20.96 -4.74
CA TYR A 293 -22.17 20.79 -4.18
C TYR A 293 -23.12 21.94 -4.47
N SER A 294 -24.41 21.61 -4.60
CA SER A 294 -25.51 22.59 -4.55
C SER A 294 -26.06 22.75 -3.12
N ARG A 295 -25.93 21.70 -2.30
CA ARG A 295 -26.26 21.70 -0.88
C ARG A 295 -25.34 20.76 -0.10
N ALA A 296 -24.93 21.17 1.09
CA ALA A 296 -24.21 20.35 2.06
C ALA A 296 -24.84 20.50 3.45
N GLY A 297 -24.73 19.47 4.29
CA GLY A 297 -25.20 19.48 5.67
C GLY A 297 -24.37 18.53 6.52
N GLU A 298 -24.44 18.70 7.85
CA GLU A 298 -23.63 17.91 8.77
C GLU A 298 -24.39 17.58 10.06
N ASN A 299 -24.20 16.36 10.55
CA ASN A 299 -24.49 15.98 11.93
C ASN A 299 -23.19 15.52 12.60
N ILE A 300 -22.91 15.98 13.82
CA ILE A 300 -21.77 15.49 14.62
C ILE A 300 -22.25 14.83 15.91
N GLY A 301 -21.48 13.89 16.44
CA GLY A 301 -21.76 13.19 17.68
C GLY A 301 -20.46 12.78 18.38
N ALA A 302 -20.43 12.84 19.71
CA ALA A 302 -19.28 12.40 20.50
C ALA A 302 -19.75 11.56 21.71
N GLY A 303 -18.95 10.57 22.11
CA GLY A 303 -19.20 9.73 23.28
C GLY A 303 -20.16 8.55 23.04
N TYR A 304 -20.68 8.41 21.82
CA TYR A 304 -21.55 7.29 21.46
C TYR A 304 -20.71 6.06 21.09
N GLN A 305 -20.95 4.95 21.78
CA GLN A 305 -20.19 3.71 21.57
C GLN A 305 -20.69 2.88 20.38
N THR A 306 -21.91 3.14 19.88
CA THR A 306 -22.53 2.33 18.81
C THR A 306 -23.24 3.19 17.76
N PRO A 307 -23.41 2.67 16.52
CA PRO A 307 -24.16 3.33 15.44
C PRO A 307 -25.61 3.63 15.83
N GLU A 308 -26.29 2.66 16.48
CA GLU A 308 -27.66 2.82 16.94
C GLU A 308 -27.79 3.99 17.91
N ALA A 309 -26.85 4.13 18.85
CA ALA A 309 -26.90 5.16 19.87
C ALA A 309 -26.69 6.56 19.27
N VAL A 310 -25.75 6.70 18.33
CA VAL A 310 -25.50 8.00 17.68
C VAL A 310 -26.65 8.39 16.74
N VAL A 311 -27.19 7.45 15.96
CA VAL A 311 -28.34 7.71 15.06
C VAL A 311 -29.60 8.02 15.86
N GLU A 312 -29.88 7.30 16.95
CA GLU A 312 -30.98 7.63 17.86
C GLU A 312 -30.78 9.03 18.48
N GLY A 313 -29.55 9.40 18.84
CA GLY A 313 -29.18 10.73 19.29
C GLY A 313 -29.53 11.82 18.27
N TRP A 314 -29.20 11.60 17.00
CA TRP A 314 -29.54 12.52 15.91
C TRP A 314 -31.05 12.58 15.63
N ILE A 315 -31.77 11.46 15.65
CA ILE A 315 -33.23 11.41 15.47
C ILE A 315 -33.97 12.20 16.56
N ASN A 316 -33.45 12.19 17.78
CA ASN A 316 -34.07 12.86 18.94
C ASN A 316 -33.62 14.33 19.11
N SER A 317 -32.68 14.81 18.31
CA SER A 317 -32.27 16.21 18.28
C SER A 317 -32.96 16.95 17.13
N PRO A 318 -33.77 18.00 17.38
CA PRO A 318 -34.50 18.69 16.31
C PRO A 318 -33.61 19.17 15.15
N GLY A 319 -32.45 19.75 15.44
CA GLY A 319 -31.53 20.24 14.39
C GLY A 319 -30.91 19.11 13.57
N HIS A 320 -30.45 18.03 14.21
CA HIS A 320 -29.87 16.89 13.49
C HIS A 320 -30.94 16.12 12.69
N ARG A 321 -32.16 16.02 13.25
CA ARG A 321 -33.31 15.38 12.60
C ARG A 321 -33.75 16.11 11.34
N GLU A 322 -33.61 17.43 11.27
CA GLU A 322 -33.89 18.21 10.06
C GLU A 322 -33.00 17.77 8.89
N ASN A 323 -31.71 17.50 9.13
CA ASN A 323 -30.81 16.96 8.10
C ASN A 323 -31.23 15.57 7.63
N LEU A 324 -31.53 14.66 8.58
CA LEU A 324 -31.97 13.30 8.28
C LEU A 324 -33.25 13.28 7.41
N LEU A 325 -34.17 14.21 7.65
CA LEU A 325 -35.44 14.33 6.95
C LEU A 325 -35.43 15.28 5.74
N ASN A 326 -34.26 15.81 5.36
CA ASN A 326 -34.18 16.73 4.24
C ASN A 326 -34.28 15.96 2.91
N PRO A 327 -35.30 16.22 2.08
CA PRO A 327 -35.48 15.55 0.80
C PRO A 327 -34.49 16.00 -0.28
N ASP A 328 -33.82 17.14 -0.08
CA ASP A 328 -32.89 17.68 -1.08
C ASP A 328 -31.57 16.92 -1.12
N PHE A 329 -31.17 16.28 -0.02
CA PHE A 329 -29.95 15.46 0.04
C PHE A 329 -30.11 14.15 -0.72
N THR A 330 -29.11 13.82 -1.52
CA THR A 330 -29.06 12.60 -2.35
C THR A 330 -27.92 11.68 -1.97
N GLU A 331 -26.88 12.20 -1.32
CA GLU A 331 -25.65 11.48 -0.99
C GLU A 331 -25.27 11.66 0.47
N ILE A 332 -24.50 10.70 1.00
CA ILE A 332 -24.03 10.69 2.38
C ILE A 332 -22.59 10.20 2.46
N GLY A 333 -21.81 10.80 3.36
CA GLY A 333 -20.57 10.26 3.90
C GLY A 333 -20.65 10.18 5.42
N VAL A 334 -20.03 9.17 6.01
CA VAL A 334 -19.96 9.02 7.47
C VAL A 334 -18.51 8.79 7.85
N GLY A 335 -18.04 9.54 8.84
CA GLY A 335 -16.73 9.38 9.44
C GLY A 335 -16.84 8.98 10.90
N TYR A 336 -15.89 8.18 11.35
CA TYR A 336 -15.75 7.75 12.72
C TYR A 336 -14.28 7.80 13.13
N TYR A 337 -13.98 8.31 14.32
CA TYR A 337 -12.64 8.30 14.88
C TYR A 337 -12.66 7.87 16.34
N PHE A 338 -11.77 6.94 16.70
CA PHE A 338 -11.57 6.48 18.07
C PHE A 338 -10.25 6.99 18.63
N LEU A 339 -10.28 7.61 19.81
CA LEU A 339 -9.08 8.07 20.53
C LEU A 339 -8.99 7.34 21.87
N GLU A 340 -8.09 6.34 21.96
CA GLU A 340 -7.97 5.44 23.12
C GLU A 340 -7.66 6.18 24.43
N ASN A 341 -6.87 7.25 24.36
CA ASN A 341 -6.47 8.09 25.49
C ASN A 341 -6.80 9.56 25.22
N ASP A 342 -8.07 9.86 25.01
CA ASP A 342 -8.55 11.22 24.94
C ASP A 342 -8.35 11.93 26.30
N THR A 343 -7.29 12.74 26.38
CA THR A 343 -6.93 13.56 27.55
C THR A 343 -7.50 14.98 27.47
N GLY A 344 -8.44 15.20 26.55
CA GLY A 344 -9.09 16.48 26.31
C GLY A 344 -9.95 16.97 27.47
N SER A 345 -10.55 18.16 27.27
CA SER A 345 -11.39 18.81 28.28
C SER A 345 -12.67 18.04 28.61
N GLU A 346 -13.18 17.25 27.66
CA GLU A 346 -14.21 16.24 27.85
C GLU A 346 -13.73 14.94 27.16
N ASN A 347 -13.65 13.84 27.91
CA ASN A 347 -13.19 12.57 27.37
C ASN A 347 -14.36 11.81 26.74
N TRP A 348 -14.41 11.80 25.41
CA TRP A 348 -15.49 11.14 24.66
C TRP A 348 -15.05 9.84 23.99
N ASN A 349 -13.76 9.65 23.71
CA ASN A 349 -13.15 8.52 23.00
C ASN A 349 -13.69 8.24 21.58
N HIS A 350 -14.94 8.55 21.26
CA HIS A 350 -15.65 8.18 20.05
C HIS A 350 -16.24 9.43 19.39
N TYR A 351 -15.81 9.74 18.17
CA TYR A 351 -16.27 10.90 17.40
C TYR A 351 -16.91 10.44 16.09
N TRP A 352 -18.05 11.03 15.77
CA TRP A 352 -18.89 10.66 14.63
C TRP A 352 -19.27 11.90 13.84
N THR A 353 -19.20 11.81 12.51
CA THR A 353 -19.68 12.86 11.61
C THR A 353 -20.50 12.24 10.48
N GLN A 354 -21.71 12.74 10.22
CA GLN A 354 -22.42 12.52 8.96
C GLN A 354 -22.31 13.78 8.11
N VAL A 355 -21.92 13.62 6.86
CA VAL A 355 -21.95 14.67 5.84
C VAL A 355 -22.99 14.30 4.80
N PHE A 356 -23.93 15.21 4.54
CA PHE A 356 -24.96 15.08 3.54
C PHE A 356 -24.65 15.97 2.35
N GLY A 357 -24.84 15.46 1.14
CA GLY A 357 -24.52 16.19 -0.09
C GLY A 357 -25.61 16.08 -1.15
N THR A 358 -25.69 17.13 -1.96
CA THR A 358 -26.36 17.12 -3.26
C THR A 358 -25.38 17.69 -4.27
N PRO A 359 -24.95 16.93 -5.29
CA PRO A 359 -23.94 17.38 -6.22
C PRO A 359 -24.44 18.59 -7.01
N LEU A 360 -23.53 19.46 -7.42
CA LEU A 360 -23.85 20.58 -8.30
C LEU A 360 -24.19 20.02 -9.70
N SER A 361 -25.43 20.19 -10.16
CA SER A 361 -25.81 19.76 -11.51
C SER A 361 -25.08 20.61 -12.55
N LEU A 362 -24.39 19.95 -13.50
CA LEU A 362 -23.82 20.59 -14.70
C LEU A 362 -24.88 21.19 -15.62
#